data_AF-A0A7Y3X6H6-F1
#
_entry.id   AF-A0A7Y3X6H6-F1
#
_cell.length_a   1.000
_cell.length_b   1.000
_cell.length_c   1.000
_cell.angle_alpha   90.00
_cell.angle_beta   90.00
_cell.angle_gamma   90.00
#
_symmetry.space_group_name_H-M   'P 1'
#
loop_
_entity.id
_entity.type
_entity.pdbx_description
1 polymer ?
#
loop_
_entity_poly.entity_id
_entity_poly.type
_entity_poly.pdbx_seq_one_letter_code
_entity_poly.pdbx_strand_id
1 'polypeptide(L)' 'MTIIFQLALAALVLLSFVMIIGTPVALATPQNWDQSRRVIFLGSGVWAVLVIVVGILNYLVI' A
#
# COMPACT_ATOMS: atom_id res chain seq x y z
N MET A 1 -2.62 -16.15 -14.60
CA MET A 1 -1.97 -15.27 -13.59
C MET A 1 -2.14 -13.79 -13.89
N THR A 2 -2.41 -13.41 -15.14
CA THR A 2 -2.55 -12.01 -15.57
C THR A 2 -3.61 -11.22 -14.82
N ILE A 3 -4.82 -11.77 -14.60
CA ILE A 3 -5.88 -11.03 -13.88
C ILE A 3 -5.51 -10.77 -12.41
N ILE A 4 -4.89 -11.74 -11.75
CA ILE A 4 -4.43 -11.62 -10.35
C ILE A 4 -3.31 -10.57 -10.27
N PHE A 5 -2.36 -10.60 -11.21
CA PHE A 5 -1.30 -9.60 -11.32
C PHE A 5 -1.85 -8.19 -11.51
N GLN A 6 -2.79 -8.01 -12.44
CA GLN A 6 -3.41 -6.71 -12.72
C GLN A 6 -4.17 -6.17 -11.51
N LEU A 7 -4.93 -7.00 -10.80
CA LEU A 7 -5.63 -6.61 -9.58
C LEU A 7 -4.66 -6.25 -8.46
N ALA A 8 -3.61 -7.04 -8.25
CA ALA A 8 -2.58 -6.76 -7.24
C ALA A 8 -1.83 -5.46 -7.54
N LEU A 9 -1.50 -5.21 -8.81
CA LEU A 9 -0.86 -3.98 -9.26
C LEU A 9 -1.80 -2.77 -9.09
N ALA A 10 -3.07 -2.90 -9.46
CA ALA A 10 -4.06 -1.84 -9.25
C ALA A 10 -4.24 -1.53 -7.75
N ALA A 11 -4.32 -2.55 -6.90
CA ALA A 11 -4.39 -2.39 -5.45
C ALA A 11 -3.14 -1.67 -4.89
N LEU A 12 -1.95 -2.05 -5.36
CA LEU A 12 -0.69 -1.39 -4.98
C LEU A 12 -0.70 0.10 -5.36
N VAL A 13 -1.16 0.44 -6.58
CA VAL A 13 -1.26 1.83 -7.04
C VAL A 13 -2.25 2.62 -6.18
N LEU A 14 -3.46 2.09 -5.96
CA LEU A 14 -4.49 2.75 -5.15
C LEU A 14 -4.02 2.97 -3.70
N LEU A 15 -3.43 1.95 -3.08
CA LEU A 15 -2.89 2.06 -1.73
C LEU A 15 -1.76 3.10 -1.67
N SER A 16 -0.90 3.15 -2.69
CA SER A 16 0.17 4.15 -2.77
C SER A 16 -0.41 5.56 -2.84
N PHE A 17 -1.43 5.80 -3.65
CA PHE A 17 -2.12 7.09 -3.69
C PHE A 17 -2.70 7.51 -2.34
N VAL A 18 -3.36 6.57 -1.65
CA VAL A 18 -3.89 6.83 -0.30
C VAL A 18 -2.77 7.17 0.67
N MET A 19 -1.66 6.44 0.65
CA MET A 19 -0.52 6.67 1.56
C MET A 19 0.22 7.98 1.25
N ILE A 20 0.39 8.34 -0.02
CA ILE A 20 1.03 9.60 -0.45
C ILE A 20 0.32 10.81 0.17
N ILE A 21 -1.01 10.78 0.26
CA ILE A 21 -1.80 11.86 0.86
C ILE A 21 -1.96 11.65 2.38
N GLY A 22 -2.31 10.44 2.79
CA GLY A 22 -2.68 10.12 4.17
C GLY A 22 -1.51 10.25 5.14
N THR A 23 -0.30 9.84 4.76
CA THR A 23 0.88 9.92 5.62
C THR A 23 1.25 11.35 6.01
N PRO A 24 1.45 12.32 5.08
CA PRO A 24 1.77 13.69 5.47
C PRO A 24 0.64 14.37 6.24
N VAL A 25 -0.62 14.11 5.88
CA VAL A 25 -1.78 14.65 6.61
C VAL A 25 -1.81 14.14 8.05
N ALA A 26 -1.59 12.85 8.25
CA ALA A 26 -1.56 12.23 9.57
C ALA A 26 -0.38 12.70 10.43
N LEU A 27 0.78 12.98 9.82
CA LEU A 27 1.94 13.53 10.52
C LEU A 27 1.74 14.99 10.95
N ALA A 28 0.96 15.76 10.18
CA ALA A 28 0.67 17.16 10.49
C ALA A 28 -0.53 17.35 11.43
N THR A 29 -1.37 16.31 11.63
CA THR A 29 -2.58 16.39 12.45
C THR A 29 -2.27 15.97 13.90
N PRO A 30 -2.39 16.87 14.89
CA PRO A 30 -2.03 16.55 16.28
C PRO A 30 -3.07 15.68 17.00
N GLN A 31 -4.32 15.67 16.55
CA GLN A 31 -5.37 14.81 17.08
C GLN A 31 -5.22 13.37 16.53
N ASN A 32 -5.50 12.39 17.38
CA ASN A 32 -5.58 10.96 17.02
C ASN A 32 -4.29 10.35 16.47
N TRP A 33 -3.12 10.88 16.87
CA TRP A 33 -1.83 10.36 16.43
C TRP A 33 -1.65 8.85 16.65
N ASP A 34 -2.06 8.31 17.80
CA ASP A 34 -1.91 6.87 18.10
C ASP A 34 -2.67 5.98 17.10
N GLN A 35 -3.87 6.39 16.71
CA GLN A 35 -4.66 5.68 15.71
C GLN A 35 -4.01 5.80 14.32
N SER A 36 -3.65 7.03 13.93
CA SER A 36 -3.02 7.32 12.64
C SER A 36 -1.70 6.58 12.46
N ARG A 37 -0.87 6.53 13.50
CA ARG A 37 0.40 5.77 13.50
C ARG A 37 0.17 4.29 13.22
N ARG A 38 -0.86 3.69 13.83
CA ARG A 38 -1.20 2.27 13.59
C ARG A 38 -1.64 2.04 12.15
N VAL A 39 -2.46 2.94 11.60
CA VAL A 39 -2.92 2.86 10.21
C VAL A 39 -1.75 3.01 9.23
N ILE A 40 -0.83 3.95 9.46
CA ILE A 40 0.37 4.12 8.62
C ILE A 40 1.25 2.87 8.68
N PHE A 41 1.46 2.30 9.87
CA PHE A 41 2.29 1.09 10.01
C PHE A 41 1.66 -0.11 9.29
N LEU A 42 0.36 -0.31 9.46
CA LEU A 42 -0.36 -1.38 8.75
C LEU A 42 -0.33 -1.15 7.24
N GLY A 43 -0.61 0.07 6.78
CA GLY A 43 -0.58 0.44 5.37
C GLY A 43 0.80 0.21 4.75
N SER A 44 1.88 0.53 5.47
CA SER A 44 3.26 0.29 5.05
C SER A 44 3.56 -1.21 4.91
N GLY A 45 3.12 -2.02 5.87
CA GLY A 45 3.27 -3.48 5.83
C GLY A 45 2.52 -4.10 4.65
N VAL A 46 1.25 -3.71 4.45
CA VAL A 46 0.43 -4.16 3.32
C VAL A 46 1.05 -3.74 1.99
N TRP A 47 1.55 -2.51 1.89
CA TRP A 47 2.24 -2.00 0.70
C TRP A 47 3.48 -2.84 0.37
N ALA A 48 4.33 -3.13 1.35
CA ALA A 48 5.53 -3.93 1.14
C ALA A 48 5.19 -5.37 0.68
N VAL A 49 4.17 -5.99 1.28
CA VAL A 49 3.68 -7.30 0.84
C VAL A 49 3.18 -7.25 -0.59
N LEU A 50 2.40 -6.24 -0.96
CA LEU A 50 1.92 -6.07 -2.33
C LEU A 50 3.06 -5.91 -3.35
N VAL A 51 4.11 -5.17 -3.02
CA VAL A 51 5.31 -5.05 -3.88
C VAL A 51 5.94 -6.42 -4.13
N ILE A 52 6.13 -7.22 -3.07
CA ILE A 52 6.71 -8.58 -3.18
C ILE A 52 5.80 -9.48 -4.02
N VAL A 53 4.49 -9.46 -3.76
CA VAL A 53 3.50 -10.25 -4.49
C VAL A 53 3.52 -9.90 -5.98
N VAL A 54 3.46 -8.61 -6.33
CA VAL A 54 3.52 -8.15 -7.72
C VAL A 54 4.83 -8.58 -8.38
N GLY A 55 5.97 -8.45 -7.68
CA GLY A 55 7.27 -8.89 -8.17
C GLY A 55 7.35 -10.39 -8.45
N ILE A 56 6.76 -11.23 -7.58
CA ILE A 56 6.68 -12.68 -7.80
C ILE A 56 5.75 -13.02 -8.96
N LEU A 57 4.57 -12.41 -9.00
CA LEU A 57 3.57 -12.63 -10.04
C LEU A 57 4.09 -12.22 -11.43
N ASN A 58 5.04 -11.29 -11.49
CA ASN A 58 5.67 -10.84 -12.72
C ASN A 58 6.28 -12.01 -13.53
N TYR A 59 6.96 -12.96 -12.86
CA TYR A 59 7.56 -14.14 -13.50
C TYR A 59 6.54 -15.14 -14.06
N LEU A 60 5.26 -14.99 -13.72
CA LEU A 60 4.18 -15.87 -14.17
C LEU A 60 3.32 -15.23 -15.27
N VAL A 61 3.65 -14.00 -15.68
CA VAL A 61 2.88 -13.21 -16.65
C VAL A 61 3.76 -12.77 -17.81
N ILE A 62 5.01 -12.39 -17.54
CA ILE A 62 6.06 -12.11 -18.54
C ILE A 62 6.79 -13.41 -18.84
#